data_AF-A0A2V6B265-F1
#
_entry.id   AF-A0A2V6B265-F1
#
_cell.length_a   1.000
_cell.length_b   1.000
_cell.length_c   1.000
_cell.angle_alpha   90.00
_cell.angle_beta   90.00
_cell.angle_gamma   90.00
#
_symmetry.space_group_name_H-M   'P 1'
#
loop_
_entity.id
_entity.type
_entity.pdbx_description
1 polymer ?
#
loop_
_entity_poly.entity_id
_entity_poly.type
_entity_poly.pdbx_seq_one_letter_code
_entity_poly.pdbx_strand_id
1 'polypeptide(L)'
;WGALLKIGVVPDEFVLWNAFPWHSFDPRRGLLSNRMPNKSEQISGRPVLKAFLELFASEQIVALGKIAAAQLEELGFDAHCIRHPASGGAKLFRRQIAKIVC
;
A
#
# COMPACT_ATOMS: atom_id res chain seq x y z
N TRP A 1 2.89 0.85 -10.51
CA TRP A 1 3.19 1.51 -11.80
C TRP A 1 3.22 0.53 -12.96
N GLY A 2 4.34 -0.11 -13.33
CA GLY A 2 4.44 -0.85 -14.61
C GLY A 2 3.45 -1.98 -14.89
N ALA A 3 2.85 -2.60 -13.85
CA ALA A 3 1.77 -3.58 -14.06
C ALA A 3 0.43 -2.92 -14.45
N LEU A 4 0.11 -1.76 -13.89
CA LEU A 4 -1.11 -0.99 -14.16
C LEU A 4 -1.08 -0.40 -15.58
N LEU A 5 0.07 0.17 -15.96
CA LEU A 5 0.27 0.71 -17.31
C LEU A 5 0.12 -0.37 -18.40
N LYS A 6 0.58 -1.59 -18.13
CA LYS A 6 0.47 -2.72 -19.08
C LYS A 6 -0.97 -3.20 -19.31
N ILE A 7 -1.87 -2.91 -18.38
CA ILE A 7 -3.29 -3.26 -18.49
C ILE A 7 -4.15 -2.05 -18.85
N GLY A 8 -3.52 -0.94 -19.25
CA GLY A 8 -4.22 0.22 -19.84
C GLY A 8 -4.65 1.31 -18.86
N VAL A 9 -4.38 1.16 -17.55
CA VAL A 9 -4.69 2.23 -16.58
C VAL A 9 -3.77 3.43 -16.84
N VAL A 10 -4.34 4.61 -17.06
CA VAL A 10 -3.55 5.81 -17.32
C VAL A 10 -2.94 6.37 -16.02
N PRO A 11 -1.73 6.98 -16.07
CA PRO A 11 -0.99 7.38 -14.87
C PRO A 11 -1.70 8.36 -13.91
N ASP A 12 -2.66 9.13 -14.41
CA ASP A 12 -3.45 10.13 -13.68
C ASP A 12 -4.75 9.56 -13.08
N GLU A 13 -5.11 8.32 -13.40
CA GLU A 13 -6.26 7.61 -12.82
C GLU A 13 -5.95 6.85 -11.53
N PHE A 14 -4.68 6.82 -11.10
CA PHE A 14 -4.32 6.13 -9.87
C PHE A 14 -3.21 6.82 -9.09
N VAL A 15 -3.30 6.68 -7.77
CA VAL A 15 -2.28 7.12 -6.83
C VAL A 15 -1.79 5.93 -6.01
N LEU A 16 -0.48 5.89 -5.74
CA LEU A 16 0.10 4.90 -4.83
C LEU A 16 0.66 5.60 -3.61
N TRP A 17 0.40 5.01 -2.44
CA TRP A 17 0.90 5.52 -1.17
C TRP A 17 1.30 4.38 -0.24
N ASN A 18 2.21 4.67 0.70
CA ASN A 18 2.65 3.70 1.69
C ASN A 18 1.70 3.70 2.88
N ALA A 19 1.31 2.51 3.35
CA ALA A 19 0.53 2.36 4.59
C ALA A 19 1.29 2.83 5.85
N PHE A 20 2.61 2.99 5.75
CA PHE A 20 3.45 3.69 6.70
C PHE A 20 4.34 4.67 5.91
N PRO A 21 4.20 5.99 6.09
CA PRO A 21 4.79 6.97 5.18
C PRO A 21 6.29 7.25 5.43
N TRP A 22 6.86 6.74 6.51
CA TRP A 22 8.27 6.96 6.86
C TRP A 22 9.17 5.76 6.54
N HIS A 23 10.47 6.03 6.51
CA HIS A 23 11.51 5.03 6.32
C HIS A 23 11.87 4.35 7.65
N SER A 24 11.37 3.14 7.88
CA SER A 24 11.69 2.34 9.05
C SER A 24 13.05 1.65 8.89
N PHE A 25 14.10 2.25 9.43
CA PHE A 25 15.46 1.68 9.44
C PHE A 25 15.81 1.00 10.77
N ASP A 26 16.80 0.11 10.72
CA ASP A 26 17.47 -0.48 11.88
C ASP A 26 18.77 0.30 12.17
N PRO A 27 18.87 1.03 13.30
CA PRO A 27 20.06 1.79 13.67
C PRO A 27 21.33 0.95 13.75
N ARG A 28 21.21 -0.35 14.05
CA ARG A 28 22.36 -1.27 14.13
C ARG A 28 22.86 -1.72 12.77
N ARG A 29 22.01 -1.68 11.74
CA ARG A 29 22.32 -2.05 10.34
C ARG A 29 22.57 -0.84 9.45
N GLY A 30 22.39 0.37 9.96
CA GLY A 30 22.62 1.64 9.26
C GLY A 30 21.34 2.26 8.67
N LEU A 31 21.43 3.54 8.30
CA LEU A 31 20.30 4.35 7.83
C LEU A 31 19.64 3.83 6.54
N LEU A 32 20.39 3.08 5.72
CA LEU A 32 19.87 2.51 4.46
C LEU A 32 19.19 1.15 4.64
N SER A 33 19.18 0.60 5.85
CA SER A 33 18.43 -0.62 6.13
C SER A 33 16.92 -0.37 6.07
N ASN A 34 16.16 -1.39 5.73
CA ASN A 34 14.70 -1.34 5.74
C ASN A 34 14.17 -2.51 6.57
N ARG A 35 13.40 -2.19 7.60
CA ARG A 35 12.71 -3.16 8.44
C ARG A 35 11.21 -2.90 8.39
N MET A 36 10.43 -3.91 8.76
CA MET A 36 9.00 -3.72 8.96
C MET A 36 8.77 -2.71 10.10
N PRO A 37 7.86 -1.72 9.92
CA PRO A 37 7.46 -0.84 11.01
C PRO A 37 6.75 -1.65 12.09
N ASN A 38 7.02 -1.35 13.36
CA ASN A 38 6.36 -1.99 14.48
C ASN A 38 4.93 -1.44 14.65
N LYS A 39 4.14 -2.03 15.57
CA LYS A 39 2.74 -1.62 15.79
C LYS A 39 2.62 -0.16 16.24
N SER A 40 3.50 0.33 17.10
CA SER A 40 3.46 1.71 17.58
C SER A 40 3.75 2.71 16.46
N GLU A 41 4.73 2.41 15.60
CA GLU A 41 5.04 3.20 14.39
C GLU A 41 3.88 3.18 13.39
N GLN A 42 3.26 2.02 13.19
CA GLN A 42 2.08 1.89 12.35
C GLN A 42 0.93 2.77 12.85
N ILE A 43 0.66 2.76 14.17
CA ILE A 43 -0.37 3.60 14.80
C ILE A 43 -0.03 5.09 14.65
N SER A 44 1.21 5.49 14.88
CA SER A 44 1.60 6.91 14.76
C SER A 44 1.49 7.45 13.34
N GLY A 45 1.57 6.58 12.32
CA GLY A 45 1.36 6.95 10.92
C GLY A 45 -0.08 6.98 10.43
N ARG A 46 -1.02 6.40 11.18
CA ARG A 46 -2.43 6.35 10.77
C ARG A 46 -3.06 7.71 10.47
N PRO A 47 -2.83 8.77 11.28
CA PRO A 47 -3.42 10.07 10.97
C PRO A 47 -3.00 10.60 9.60
N VAL A 48 -1.74 10.37 9.20
CA VAL A 48 -1.22 10.77 7.89
C VAL A 48 -1.83 9.93 6.77
N LEU A 49 -1.94 8.61 6.97
CA LEU A 49 -2.60 7.72 6.00
C LEU A 49 -4.08 8.10 5.82
N LYS A 50 -4.79 8.38 6.91
CA LYS A 50 -6.19 8.81 6.89
C LYS A 50 -6.34 10.13 6.12
N ALA A 51 -5.52 11.13 6.44
CA ALA A 51 -5.54 12.41 5.74
C ALA A 51 -5.26 12.23 4.24
N PHE A 52 -4.30 11.36 3.88
CA PHE A 52 -4.04 11.03 2.48
C PHE A 52 -5.26 10.41 1.79
N LEU A 53 -5.93 9.46 2.43
CA LEU A 53 -7.14 8.83 1.87
C LEU A 53 -8.27 9.84 1.71
N GLU A 54 -8.46 10.76 2.66
CA GLU A 54 -9.49 11.80 2.60
C GLU A 54 -9.24 12.84 1.49
N LEU A 55 -8.00 12.98 1.00
CA LEU A 55 -7.70 13.84 -0.16
C LEU A 55 -8.26 13.27 -1.48
N PHE A 56 -8.48 11.96 -1.54
CA PHE A 56 -8.96 11.29 -2.74
C PHE A 56 -10.30 10.61 -2.45
N ALA A 57 -11.39 11.12 -3.02
CA ALA A 57 -12.69 10.45 -2.98
C ALA A 57 -12.73 9.24 -3.93
N SER A 58 -11.79 8.30 -3.78
CA SER A 58 -11.69 7.10 -4.62
C SER A 58 -12.68 6.04 -4.17
N GLU A 59 -13.48 5.53 -5.10
CA GLU A 59 -14.36 4.38 -4.87
C GLU A 59 -13.59 3.06 -4.76
N GLN A 60 -12.34 3.03 -5.24
CA GLN A 60 -11.50 1.83 -5.23
C GLN A 60 -10.23 2.06 -4.41
N ILE A 61 -10.11 1.32 -3.32
CA ILE A 61 -8.92 1.27 -2.48
C ILE A 61 -8.34 -0.14 -2.56
N VAL A 62 -7.05 -0.25 -2.87
CA VAL A 62 -6.36 -1.54 -3.01
C VAL A 62 -5.23 -1.63 -1.99
N ALA A 63 -5.36 -2.56 -1.05
CA ALA A 63 -4.35 -2.83 -0.04
C ALA A 63 -3.27 -3.78 -0.58
N LEU A 64 -2.04 -3.28 -0.73
CA LEU A 64 -0.90 -4.10 -1.13
C LEU A 64 -0.31 -4.84 0.08
N GLY A 65 -0.82 -6.03 0.36
CA GLY A 65 -0.37 -6.89 1.45
C GLY A 65 -1.08 -6.66 2.78
N LYS A 66 -0.81 -7.56 3.74
CA LYS A 66 -1.58 -7.68 4.99
C LYS A 66 -1.47 -6.46 5.91
N ILE A 67 -0.30 -5.80 5.94
CA ILE A 67 -0.10 -4.62 6.79
C ILE A 67 -0.95 -3.45 6.30
N ALA A 68 -0.97 -3.21 4.98
CA ALA A 68 -1.82 -2.19 4.40
C ALA A 68 -3.31 -2.49 4.64
N ALA A 69 -3.72 -3.75 4.48
CA ALA A 69 -5.10 -4.16 4.69
C ALA A 69 -5.55 -3.94 6.14
N ALA A 70 -4.76 -4.37 7.12
CA ALA A 70 -5.07 -4.18 8.54
C ALA A 70 -5.15 -2.69 8.92
N GLN A 71 -4.23 -1.86 8.41
CA GLN A 71 -4.26 -0.41 8.67
C GLN A 71 -5.52 0.27 8.11
N LEU A 72 -5.98 -0.16 6.92
CA LEU A 72 -7.19 0.37 6.29
C LEU A 72 -8.45 -0.09 7.02
N GLU A 73 -8.51 -1.36 7.41
CA GLU A 73 -9.60 -1.93 8.22
C GLU A 73 -9.74 -1.19 9.55
N GLU A 74 -8.62 -0.95 10.26
CA GLU A 74 -8.61 -0.20 11.51
C GLU A 74 -9.01 1.28 11.34
N LEU A 75 -8.88 1.83 10.12
CA LEU A 75 -9.33 3.17 9.76
C LEU A 75 -10.77 3.20 9.24
N GLY A 76 -11.42 2.05 9.06
CA GLY A 76 -12.79 1.94 8.57
C GLY A 76 -12.96 2.08 7.06
N PHE A 77 -11.88 1.90 6.28
CA PHE A 77 -11.94 1.92 4.82
C PHE A 77 -12.10 0.48 4.27
N ASP A 78 -13.06 0.30 3.36
CA ASP A 78 -13.15 -0.94 2.59
C ASP A 78 -12.06 -0.96 1.51
N ALA A 79 -11.34 -2.08 1.41
CA ALA A 79 -10.20 -2.18 0.50
C ALA A 79 -9.98 -3.61 0.01
N HIS A 80 -9.66 -3.74 -1.28
CA HIS A 80 -9.27 -5.01 -1.86
C HIS A 80 -7.85 -5.38 -1.43
N CYS A 81 -7.73 -6.40 -0.57
CA CYS A 81 -6.43 -6.94 -0.18
C CYS A 81 -5.85 -7.85 -1.27
N ILE A 82 -4.70 -7.45 -1.82
CA ILE A 82 -3.96 -8.24 -2.80
C ILE A 82 -2.54 -8.54 -2.34
N ARG A 83 -1.90 -9.51 -2.97
CA ARG A 83 -0.52 -9.89 -2.67
C ARG A 83 0.42 -8.74 -2.99
N HIS A 84 1.26 -8.36 -2.02
CA HIS A 84 2.33 -7.40 -2.26
C HIS A 84 3.34 -7.96 -3.30
N PRO A 85 3.82 -7.16 -4.27
CA PRO A 85 4.67 -7.64 -5.36
C PRO A 85 6.07 -8.10 -4.92
N ALA A 86 6.56 -7.63 -3.77
CA ALA A 86 7.84 -8.04 -3.20
C ALA A 86 7.89 -9.52 -2.77
N SER A 87 9.10 -10.03 -2.50
CA SER A 87 9.35 -11.39 -1.99
C SER A 87 8.65 -12.49 -2.80
N GLY A 88 8.79 -12.43 -4.13
CA GLY A 88 8.20 -13.40 -5.06
C GLY A 88 6.69 -13.24 -5.33
N GLY A 89 6.03 -12.22 -4.75
CA GLY A 89 4.58 -12.02 -4.90
C GLY A 89 4.11 -11.48 -6.26
N ALA A 90 5.04 -11.08 -7.14
CA ALA A 90 4.73 -10.35 -8.37
C ALA A 90 3.72 -11.05 -9.32
N LYS A 91 3.80 -12.38 -9.48
CA LYS A 91 2.88 -13.11 -10.38
C LYS A 91 1.43 -13.05 -9.86
N LEU A 92 1.25 -13.23 -8.55
CA LEU A 92 -0.07 -13.19 -7.93
C LEU A 92 -0.63 -11.75 -7.89
N PHE A 93 0.22 -10.77 -7.55
CA PHE A 93 -0.11 -9.35 -7.62
C PHE A 93 -0.72 -8.97 -8.99
N ARG A 94 -0.01 -9.28 -10.09
CA ARG A 94 -0.47 -8.95 -11.46
C ARG A 94 -1.83 -9.56 -11.79
N ARG A 95 -2.05 -10.81 -11.38
CA ARG A 95 -3.33 -11.50 -11.60
C ARG A 95 -4.48 -10.87 -10.79
N GLN A 96 -4.20 -10.43 -9.57
CA GLN A 96 -5.23 -9.86 -8.70
C GLN A 96 -5.55 -8.42 -9.09
N ILE A 97 -4.55 -7.59 -9.35
CA ILE A 97 -4.79 -6.19 -9.72
C ILE A 97 -5.57 -6.07 -11.03
N ALA A 98 -5.27 -6.92 -12.01
CA ALA A 98 -5.99 -6.96 -13.29
C ALA A 98 -7.45 -7.42 -13.17
N LYS A 99 -7.89 -7.97 -12.04
CA LYS A 99 -9.32 -8.29 -11.80
C LYS A 99 -10.07 -7.16 -11.12
N ILE A 100 -9.36 -6.17 -10.59
CA ILE A 100 -9.94 -5.04 -9.87
C ILE A 100 -10.10 -3.85 -10.83
N VAL A 101 -9.09 -3.62 -11.67
CA VAL A 101 -9.04 -2.45 -12.56
C VAL A 101 -9.46 -2.73 -14.01
N CYS A 102 -9.83 -3.98 -14.34
CA CYS A 102 -10.38 -4.38 -15.64
C CYS A 102 -11.70 -5.10 -15.40
#